data_AF-A0A562R2I9-F1
#
_entry.id   AF-A0A562R2I9-F1
#
_cell.length_a   1.000
_cell.length_b   1.000
_cell.length_c   1.000
_cell.angle_alpha   90.00
_cell.angle_beta   90.00
_cell.angle_gamma   90.00
#
_symmetry.space_group_name_H-M   'P 1'
#
loop_
_entity.id
_entity.type
_entity.pdbx_description
1 polymer ?
#
loop_
_entity_poly.entity_id
_entity_poly.type
_entity_poly.pdbx_seq_one_letter_code
_entity_poly.pdbx_strand_id
1 'polypeptide(L)' 'MLNFIEVFDGMEVNPTSGEVVWTGRTGTRAALQRDGLTIDPTAAAYCPTEWLDERGYLDAERARRHPRPWSI' A
#
# COMPACT_ATOMS: atom_id res chain seq x y z
N MET A 1 9.02 -3.21 19.45
CA MET A 1 9.51 -4.06 18.35
C MET A 1 8.76 -3.63 17.10
N LEU A 2 9.45 -3.16 16.06
CA LEU A 2 8.81 -2.75 14.82
C LEU A 2 8.39 -4.01 14.07
N ASN A 3 7.09 -4.30 14.06
CA ASN A 3 6.54 -5.35 13.20
C ASN A 3 6.36 -4.74 11.81
N PHE A 4 7.03 -5.33 10.82
CA PHE A 4 6.87 -4.93 9.44
C PHE A 4 5.83 -5.81 8.75
N ILE A 5 5.14 -5.23 7.78
CA ILE A 5 4.14 -5.91 6.97
C ILE A 5 4.34 -5.55 5.50
N GLU A 6 4.06 -6.53 4.65
CA GLU A 6 4.10 -6.37 3.21
C GLU A 6 2.90 -5.53 2.73
N VAL A 7 3.18 -4.55 1.88
CA VAL A 7 2.21 -3.66 1.25
C VAL A 7 2.49 -3.54 -0.24
N PHE A 8 1.46 -3.21 -1.00
CA PHE A 8 1.48 -3.09 -2.45
C PHE A 8 0.80 -1.80 -2.87
N ASP A 9 1.19 -1.27 -4.03
CA ASP A 9 0.43 -0.23 -4.68
C ASP A 9 -0.79 -0.86 -5.40
N GLY A 10 -1.96 -0.29 -5.14
CA GLY A 10 -3.22 -0.71 -5.75
C GLY A 10 -3.36 -0.17 -7.16
N MET A 11 -3.77 -1.05 -8.07
CA MET A 11 -4.05 -0.73 -9.47
C MET A 11 -5.48 -1.11 -9.84
N GLU A 12 -6.04 -0.36 -10.77
CA GLU A 12 -7.25 -0.73 -11.49
C GLU A 12 -6.88 -1.09 -12.93
N VAL A 13 -7.49 -2.15 -13.45
CA VAL A 13 -7.37 -2.51 -14.86
C VAL A 13 -8.64 -2.04 -15.55
N ASN A 14 -8.50 -1.16 -16.53
CA ASN A 14 -9.63 -0.74 -17.36
C ASN A 14 -10.15 -1.97 -18.12
N PRO A 15 -11.40 -2.41 -17.89
CA PRO A 15 -11.91 -3.64 -18.47
C PRO A 15 -12.13 -3.55 -20.00
N THR A 16 -12.13 -2.34 -20.55
CA THR A 16 -12.32 -2.11 -22.00
C THR A 16 -10.99 -2.03 -22.74
N SER A 17 -10.01 -1.29 -22.20
CA SER A 17 -8.71 -1.08 -22.86
C SER A 17 -7.61 -2.02 -22.38
N GLY A 18 -7.79 -2.68 -21.22
CA GLY A 18 -6.73 -3.42 -20.53
C GLY A 18 -5.65 -2.53 -19.90
N GLU A 19 -5.85 -1.22 -19.91
CA GLU A 19 -4.90 -0.26 -19.35
C GLU A 19 -4.84 -0.37 -17.83
N VAL A 20 -3.62 -0.30 -17.29
CA VAL A 20 -3.36 -0.35 -15.85
C VAL A 20 -3.23 1.08 -15.33
N VAL A 21 -4.07 1.44 -14.37
CA VAL A 21 -4.06 2.75 -13.72
C VAL A 21 -3.71 2.58 -12.25
N TRP A 22 -2.66 3.28 -11.81
CA TRP A 22 -2.28 3.33 -10.39
C TRP A 22 -3.27 4.18 -9.61
N THR A 23 -3.82 3.63 -8.53
CA THR A 23 -4.82 4.33 -7.71
C THR A 23 -4.21 5.32 -6.72
N GLY A 24 -2.89 5.28 -6.54
CA GLY A 24 -2.18 6.03 -5.49
C GLY A 24 -2.47 5.52 -4.07
N ARG A 25 -3.15 4.39 -3.91
CA ARG A 25 -3.43 3.76 -2.62
C ARG A 25 -2.46 2.60 -2.41
N THR A 26 -1.64 2.68 -1.36
CA THR A 26 -0.76 1.59 -0.93
C THR A 26 -1.39 0.86 0.24
N GLY A 27 -1.43 -0.47 0.23
CA GLY A 27 -2.05 -1.23 1.32
C GLY A 27 -1.65 -2.70 1.34
N THR A 28 -2.09 -3.41 2.38
CA THR A 28 -1.90 -4.86 2.44
C THR A 28 -2.66 -5.56 1.31
N ARG A 29 -2.18 -6.75 0.92
CA ARG A 29 -2.88 -7.60 -0.06
C ARG A 29 -4.36 -7.80 0.30
N ALA A 30 -4.65 -8.06 1.56
CA ALA A 30 -6.02 -8.27 2.03
C ALA A 30 -6.89 -7.00 1.89
N ALA A 31 -6.33 -5.82 2.20
CA ALA A 31 -7.05 -4.56 2.05
C ALA A 31 -7.37 -4.23 0.59
N LEU A 32 -6.40 -4.44 -0.30
CA LEU A 32 -6.54 -4.18 -1.73
C LEU A 32 -7.54 -5.14 -2.39
N GLN A 33 -7.42 -6.45 -2.11
CA GLN A 33 -8.37 -7.44 -2.61
C GLN A 33 -9.80 -7.21 -2.10
N ARG A 34 -9.95 -6.82 -0.83
CA ARG A 34 -11.25 -6.47 -0.25
C ARG A 34 -11.93 -5.31 -0.98
N ASP A 35 -11.15 -4.37 -1.49
CA ASP A 35 -11.65 -3.21 -2.25
C ASP A 35 -11.65 -3.43 -3.77
N GLY A 36 -11.34 -4.66 -4.24
CA GLY A 36 -11.35 -5.00 -5.67
C GLY A 36 -10.16 -4.50 -6.47
N LEU A 37 -9.10 -4.05 -5.80
CA LEU A 37 -7.88 -3.55 -6.45
C LEU A 37 -6.95 -4.70 -6.83
N THR A 38 -6.33 -4.53 -7.99
CA THR A 38 -5.27 -5.41 -8.48
C THR A 38 -3.95 -4.99 -7.83
N ILE A 39 -3.03 -5.93 -7.70
CA ILE A 39 -1.67 -5.67 -7.17
C ILE A 39 -0.64 -6.13 -8.18
N ASP A 40 0.52 -5.50 -8.18
CA ASP A 40 1.70 -6.05 -8.84
C ASP A 40 2.48 -6.84 -7.78
N PRO A 41 2.53 -8.18 -7.87
CA PRO A 41 3.23 -8.99 -6.88
C PRO A 41 4.75 -8.77 -6.91
N THR A 42 5.30 -8.16 -7.96
CA THR A 42 6.73 -7.86 -8.09
C THR A 42 7.12 -6.50 -7.51
N ALA A 43 6.14 -5.62 -7.27
CA ALA A 43 6.33 -4.28 -6.70
C ALA A 43 5.93 -4.22 -5.21
N ALA A 44 6.30 -5.22 -4.43
CA ALA A 44 6.05 -5.24 -3.00
C ALA A 44 6.97 -4.27 -2.24
N ALA A 45 6.43 -3.61 -1.22
CA ALA A 45 7.17 -2.83 -0.24
C ALA A 45 6.87 -3.33 1.19
N TYR A 46 7.64 -2.86 2.16
CA TYR A 46 7.45 -3.20 3.57
C TYR A 46 7.40 -1.94 4.42
N CYS A 47 6.44 -1.86 5.34
CA CYS A 47 6.34 -0.76 6.31
C CYS A 47 6.01 -1.27 7.72
N PRO A 48 6.30 -0.48 8.77
CA PRO A 48 5.81 -0.76 10.11
C PRO A 48 4.28 -0.88 10.14
N THR A 49 3.74 -1.87 10.85
CA THR A 49 2.28 -2.07 11.00
C THR A 49 1.58 -0.86 11.60
N GLU A 50 2.28 -0.06 12.40
CA GLU A 50 1.77 1.18 12.99
C GLU A 50 1.52 2.29 11.96
N TRP A 51 2.05 2.17 10.74
CA TRP A 51 1.78 3.11 9.65
C TRP A 51 0.48 2.80 8.91
N LEU A 52 -0.13 1.63 9.15
CA LEU A 52 -1.40 1.29 8.53
C LEU A 52 -2.57 1.90 9.30
N ASP A 53 -3.61 2.30 8.57
CA ASP A 53 -4.93 2.58 9.14
C ASP A 53 -5.64 1.28 9.56
N GLU A 54 -6.82 1.42 10.16
CA GLU A 54 -7.64 0.28 10.60
C GLU A 54 -8.12 -0.62 9.45
N ARG A 55 -8.07 -0.13 8.21
CA ARG A 55 -8.47 -0.86 7.01
C ARG A 55 -7.30 -1.60 6.36
N GLY A 56 -6.07 -1.36 6.82
CA GLY A 56 -4.84 -1.96 6.30
C GLY A 56 -4.24 -1.20 5.11
N TYR A 57 -4.56 0.09 4.96
CA TYR A 57 -3.93 1.00 4.00
C TYR A 57 -2.87 1.86 4.67
N LEU A 58 -1.85 2.26 3.91
CA LEU A 58 -0.82 3.15 4.38
C LEU A 58 -1.43 4.53 4.68
N ASP A 59 -1.30 4.97 5.93
CA ASP A 59 -1.71 6.29 6.39
C ASP A 59 -0.48 7.20 6.39
N ALA A 60 -0.49 8.19 5.51
CA ALA A 60 0.63 9.12 5.34
C ALA A 60 0.92 9.94 6.61
N GLU A 61 -0.10 10.27 7.41
CA GLU A 61 0.07 10.99 8.68
C GLU A 61 0.72 10.09 9.73
N ARG A 62 0.32 8.81 9.80
CA ARG A 62 1.01 7.83 10.64
C ARG A 62 2.48 7.70 10.24
N ALA A 63 2.76 7.51 8.94
CA ALA A 63 4.11 7.37 8.43
C ALA A 63 4.98 8.62 8.70
N ARG A 64 4.42 9.83 8.61
CA ARG A 64 5.13 11.10 8.86
C ARG A 64 5.48 11.32 10.34
N ARG A 65 4.68 10.78 11.26
CA ARG A 65 4.94 10.92 12.71
C ARG A 65 6.17 10.14 13.17
N HIS A 66 6.63 9.19 12.38
CA HIS A 66 7.90 8.53 12.60
C HIS A 66 8.98 9.30 11.82
N PRO A 67 9.98 9.91 12.49
CA PRO A 67 11.08 10.54 11.79
C PRO A 67 11.73 9.46 10.92
N ARG A 68 11.77 9.68 9.60
CA ARG A 68 12.48 8.76 8.70
C ARG A 68 13.93 8.69 9.19
N PRO A 69 14.50 7.50 9.43
CA PRO A 69 15.93 7.40 9.72
C PRO A 69 16.81 7.78 8.51
N TRP A 70 16.20 7.94 7.33
CA TRP A 70 16.89 8.26 6.08
C TRP A 70 16.17 9.44 5.42
N SER A 71 16.67 10.64 5.69
CA SER A 71 16.53 11.77 4.77
C SER A 71 17.21 11.39 3.46
N ILE A 72 16.50 11.52 2.34
CA ILE A 72 17.14 11.67 1.02
C ILE A 72 17.38 13.17 0.83
#